data_AF-A0A7C3HPS6-F1
#
_entry.id   AF-A0A7C3HPS6-F1
#
_cell.length_a   1.000
_cell.length_b   1.000
_cell.length_c   1.000
_cell.angle_alpha   90.00
_cell.angle_beta   90.00
_cell.angle_gamma   90.00
#
_symmetry.space_group_name_H-M   'P 1'
#
loop_
_entity.id
_entity.type
_entity.pdbx_description
1 polymer ?
#
loop_
_entity_poly.entity_id
_entity_poly.type
_entity_poly.pdbx_seq_one_letter_code
_entity_poly.pdbx_strand_id
1 'polypeptide(L)'
;MMQKAVIMMLRNIGFVTILIMAALILLSLPAFAASVISQSPLSTLGIGKSEVSMGDLTADAMRFAVNADAAFLAASELKESDKQIDRGKVDTQDIVRYVAYADDPLVLMKLSGRQIKQALERSVLIYPQKNLGFLQVSGIKFTFDPTKQQENRVVSVKIGDKPLSDSQFYSVAVTSSLANGALGYWKIWSKNDIKQVTQKPIPRAVDDFFSSRSTIDYSVLSRISVAN
;
A
#
# COMPACT_ATOMS: atom_id res chain seq x y z
N MET A 1 -63.49 -11.30 -24.08
CA MET A 1 -62.14 -10.90 -24.54
C MET A 1 -61.20 -10.51 -23.39
N MET A 2 -61.65 -9.86 -22.32
CA MET A 2 -60.79 -9.46 -21.17
C MET A 2 -60.08 -10.61 -20.43
N GLN A 3 -60.69 -11.79 -20.25
CA GLN A 3 -60.08 -12.90 -19.50
C GLN A 3 -58.82 -13.50 -20.16
N LYS A 4 -58.75 -13.53 -21.50
CA LYS A 4 -57.58 -14.06 -22.22
C LYS A 4 -56.38 -13.12 -22.16
N ALA A 5 -56.62 -11.80 -22.10
CA ALA A 5 -55.55 -10.81 -21.97
C ALA A 5 -54.91 -10.83 -20.57
N VAL A 6 -55.72 -10.97 -19.51
CA VAL A 6 -55.22 -11.04 -18.12
C VAL A 6 -54.40 -12.32 -17.86
N ILE A 7 -54.84 -13.47 -18.39
CA ILE A 7 -54.11 -14.74 -18.28
C ILE A 7 -52.76 -14.70 -19.04
N MET A 8 -52.71 -14.00 -20.18
CA MET A 8 -51.47 -13.84 -20.96
C MET A 8 -50.48 -12.88 -20.27
N MET A 9 -50.98 -11.84 -19.59
CA MET A 9 -50.15 -10.89 -18.84
C MET A 9 -49.53 -11.54 -17.59
N LEU A 10 -50.28 -12.37 -16.86
CA LEU A 10 -49.78 -13.07 -15.67
C LEU A 10 -48.75 -14.16 -16.00
N ARG A 11 -48.85 -14.79 -17.18
CA ARG A 11 -47.89 -15.83 -17.62
C ARG A 11 -46.53 -15.26 -18.04
N ASN A 12 -46.48 -13.98 -18.43
CA ASN A 12 -45.24 -13.29 -18.80
C ASN A 12 -44.53 -12.69 -17.58
N ILE A 13 -45.29 -12.30 -16.54
CA ILE A 13 -44.70 -11.80 -15.29
C ILE A 13 -43.95 -12.92 -14.56
N GLY A 14 -44.51 -14.14 -14.50
CA GLY A 14 -43.86 -15.28 -13.84
C GLY A 14 -42.56 -15.74 -14.48
N PHE A 15 -42.38 -15.57 -15.80
CA PHE A 15 -41.13 -15.91 -16.48
C PHE A 15 -40.06 -14.81 -16.36
N VAL A 16 -40.47 -13.54 -16.30
CA VAL A 16 -39.54 -12.41 -16.17
C VAL A 16 -38.99 -12.28 -14.74
N THR A 17 -39.76 -12.60 -13.70
CA THR A 17 -39.23 -12.64 -12.31
C THR A 17 -38.31 -13.84 -12.05
N ILE A 18 -38.53 -14.99 -12.70
CA ILE A 18 -37.64 -16.16 -12.56
C ILE A 18 -36.30 -15.94 -13.27
N LEU A 19 -36.27 -15.18 -14.37
CA LEU A 19 -35.02 -14.79 -15.04
C LEU A 19 -34.23 -13.70 -14.29
N ILE A 20 -34.90 -12.85 -13.50
CA ILE A 20 -34.21 -11.86 -12.65
C ILE A 20 -33.66 -12.51 -11.36
N MET A 21 -34.25 -13.60 -10.87
CA MET A 21 -33.72 -14.34 -9.71
C MET A 21 -32.52 -15.25 -10.02
N ALA A 22 -32.26 -15.60 -11.28
CA ALA A 22 -31.12 -16.43 -11.67
C ALA A 22 -29.85 -15.65 -12.05
N ALA A 23 -29.89 -14.31 -11.97
CA ALA A 23 -28.75 -13.42 -12.18
C ALA A 23 -28.17 -12.87 -10.86
N LEU A 24 -28.46 -13.50 -9.72
CA LEU A 24 -27.54 -13.53 -8.59
C LEU A 24 -26.40 -14.48 -8.95
N ILE A 25 -25.57 -14.07 -9.92
CA ILE A 25 -24.18 -14.46 -9.89
C ILE A 25 -23.73 -14.00 -8.51
N LEU A 26 -23.50 -14.96 -7.61
CA LEU A 26 -22.57 -14.78 -6.51
C LEU A 26 -21.34 -14.15 -7.16
N LEU A 27 -21.22 -12.83 -7.08
CA LEU A 27 -19.95 -12.14 -7.15
C LEU A 27 -19.21 -12.67 -5.93
N SER A 28 -18.68 -13.89 -6.04
CA SER A 28 -17.59 -14.30 -5.21
C SER A 28 -16.52 -13.27 -5.53
N LEU A 29 -16.36 -12.30 -4.63
CA LEU A 29 -15.14 -11.51 -4.58
C LEU A 29 -14.01 -12.53 -4.77
N PRO A 30 -13.10 -12.36 -5.74
CA PRO A 30 -12.03 -13.31 -5.92
C PRO A 30 -11.35 -13.42 -4.56
N ALA A 31 -11.53 -14.57 -3.91
CA ALA A 31 -10.95 -14.83 -2.62
C ALA A 31 -9.45 -14.67 -2.78
N PHE A 32 -8.80 -13.93 -1.89
CA PHE A 32 -7.34 -13.91 -1.84
C PHE A 32 -6.87 -15.36 -1.69
N ALA A 33 -6.19 -15.87 -2.71
CA ALA A 33 -5.83 -17.28 -2.81
C ALA A 33 -4.32 -17.46 -3.00
N ALA A 34 -3.57 -16.38 -3.17
CA ALA A 34 -2.14 -16.44 -3.35
C ALA A 34 -1.41 -16.77 -2.04
N SER A 35 -0.31 -17.50 -2.18
CA SER A 35 0.60 -17.83 -1.08
C SER A 35 2.04 -17.80 -1.58
N VAL A 36 2.97 -17.60 -0.66
CA VAL A 36 4.41 -17.54 -0.93
C VAL A 36 5.20 -18.22 0.17
N ILE A 37 6.41 -18.68 -0.12
CA ILE A 37 7.34 -19.15 0.91
C ILE A 37 8.22 -17.99 1.38
N SER A 38 7.97 -17.51 2.59
CA SER A 38 8.84 -16.52 3.26
C SER A 38 10.06 -17.20 3.86
N GLN A 39 11.26 -16.73 3.50
CA GLN A 39 12.53 -17.23 4.04
C GLN A 39 12.86 -16.61 5.41
N SER A 40 12.23 -15.50 5.76
CA SER A 40 12.42 -14.75 7.01
C SER A 40 11.09 -14.54 7.74
N PRO A 41 11.10 -14.28 9.06
CA PRO A 41 9.93 -13.79 9.76
C PRO A 41 9.49 -12.41 9.25
N LEU A 42 8.20 -12.10 9.37
CA LEU A 42 7.60 -10.81 9.01
C LEU A 42 6.98 -10.15 10.24
N SER A 43 7.40 -8.93 10.55
CA SER A 43 7.00 -8.19 11.75
C SER A 43 6.57 -6.76 11.43
N THR A 44 5.62 -6.23 12.22
CA THR A 44 5.21 -4.82 12.22
C THR A 44 5.72 -4.06 13.44
N LEU A 45 6.48 -4.70 14.33
CA LEU A 45 6.97 -4.09 15.57
C LEU A 45 7.93 -2.94 15.27
N GLY A 46 7.59 -1.72 15.69
CA GLY A 46 8.39 -0.51 15.47
C GLY A 46 8.04 0.26 14.19
N ILE A 47 6.98 -0.09 13.46
CA ILE A 47 6.64 0.46 12.14
C ILE A 47 6.52 1.99 12.04
N GLY A 48 6.26 2.66 13.17
CA GLY A 48 6.18 4.12 13.26
C GLY A 48 7.50 4.82 13.65
N LYS A 49 8.62 4.08 13.72
CA LYS A 49 9.92 4.56 14.21
C LYS A 49 11.10 4.02 13.40
N SER A 50 11.00 2.81 12.83
CA SER A 50 12.07 2.13 12.12
C SER A 50 11.55 1.38 10.89
N GLU A 51 12.46 0.94 10.03
CA GLU A 51 12.17 -0.07 8.99
C GLU A 51 11.68 -1.37 9.63
N VAL A 52 10.67 -2.00 9.03
CA VAL A 52 10.15 -3.30 9.48
C VAL A 52 9.84 -4.19 8.27
N SER A 53 10.03 -5.50 8.40
CA SER A 53 9.91 -6.45 7.29
C SER A 53 8.51 -6.50 6.66
N MET A 54 7.44 -6.37 7.45
CA MET A 54 6.08 -6.28 6.92
C MET A 54 5.83 -4.97 6.15
N GLY A 55 6.48 -3.89 6.58
CA GLY A 55 6.44 -2.58 5.93
C GLY A 55 7.10 -2.61 4.56
N ASP A 56 8.30 -3.19 4.49
CA ASP A 56 9.03 -3.41 3.24
C ASP A 56 8.24 -4.28 2.26
N LEU A 57 7.69 -5.41 2.74
CA LEU A 57 6.88 -6.31 1.93
C LEU A 57 5.68 -5.59 1.33
N THR A 58 4.96 -4.86 2.16
CA THR A 58 3.74 -4.17 1.74
C THR A 58 4.07 -3.03 0.78
N ALA A 59 5.13 -2.26 1.03
CA ALA A 59 5.59 -1.21 0.12
C ALA A 59 6.06 -1.79 -1.23
N ASP A 60 6.73 -2.94 -1.24
CA ASP A 60 7.14 -3.63 -2.48
C ASP A 60 5.92 -4.13 -3.27
N ALA A 61 4.92 -4.67 -2.58
CA ALA A 61 3.66 -5.09 -3.19
C ALA A 61 2.92 -3.89 -3.82
N MET A 62 2.86 -2.75 -3.13
CA MET A 62 2.29 -1.52 -3.67
C MET A 62 3.04 -1.04 -4.90
N ARG A 63 4.38 -0.94 -4.83
CA ARG A 63 5.23 -0.51 -5.95
C ARG A 63 5.04 -1.39 -7.18
N PHE A 64 5.00 -2.70 -6.97
CA PHE A 64 4.78 -3.70 -8.00
C PHE A 64 3.39 -3.57 -8.65
N ALA A 65 2.33 -3.46 -7.85
CA ALA A 65 0.95 -3.49 -8.32
C ALA A 65 0.58 -2.32 -9.26
N VAL A 66 1.28 -1.19 -9.13
CA VAL A 66 1.07 0.01 -9.95
C VAL A 66 2.26 0.36 -10.86
N ASN A 67 3.28 -0.51 -10.93
CA ASN A 67 4.48 -0.33 -11.75
C ASN A 67 5.15 1.05 -11.56
N ALA A 68 5.48 1.38 -10.32
CA ALA A 68 6.10 2.65 -9.94
C ALA A 68 7.61 2.55 -9.70
N ASP A 69 8.33 3.68 -9.78
CA ASP A 69 9.74 3.78 -9.43
C ASP A 69 9.96 3.53 -7.92
N ALA A 70 9.04 4.05 -7.10
CA ALA A 70 9.09 3.98 -5.64
C ALA A 70 7.70 3.78 -5.02
N ALA A 71 7.65 3.49 -3.72
CA ALA A 71 6.41 3.52 -2.94
C ALA A 71 6.62 4.11 -1.54
N PHE A 72 5.55 4.72 -1.02
CA PHE A 72 5.42 5.12 0.37
C PHE A 72 4.21 4.44 0.99
N LEU A 73 4.46 3.70 2.08
CA LEU A 73 3.46 3.12 2.94
C LEU A 73 3.51 3.84 4.28
N ALA A 74 2.45 4.57 4.64
CA ALA A 74 2.38 5.20 5.96
C ALA A 74 2.21 4.12 7.05
N ALA A 75 2.84 4.34 8.21
CA ALA A 75 2.81 3.40 9.32
C ALA A 75 1.39 3.12 9.83
N SER A 76 0.44 4.05 9.67
CA SER A 76 -0.98 3.84 10.01
C SER A 76 -1.67 2.76 9.17
N GLU A 77 -1.12 2.40 8.01
CA GLU A 77 -1.71 1.40 7.12
C GLU A 77 -1.57 -0.03 7.66
N LEU A 78 -0.66 -0.24 8.61
CA LEU A 78 -0.41 -1.54 9.25
C LEU A 78 -0.56 -1.43 10.77
N LYS A 79 -1.28 -2.39 11.34
CA LYS A 79 -1.44 -2.56 12.79
C LYS A 79 -0.13 -3.07 13.37
N GLU A 80 0.45 -2.30 14.28
CA GLU A 80 1.60 -2.74 15.07
C GLU A 80 1.19 -3.90 15.98
N SER A 81 2.02 -4.93 16.06
CA SER A 81 1.80 -6.09 16.91
C SER A 81 3.14 -6.65 17.40
N ASP A 82 3.15 -7.18 18.62
CA ASP A 82 4.26 -7.98 19.15
C ASP A 82 4.31 -9.38 18.52
N LYS A 83 3.25 -9.79 17.80
CA LYS A 83 3.22 -11.04 17.04
C LYS A 83 3.83 -10.83 15.67
N GLN A 84 4.65 -11.79 15.25
CA GLN A 84 5.20 -11.89 13.91
C GLN A 84 4.59 -13.07 13.16
N ILE A 85 4.70 -13.07 11.84
CA ILE A 85 4.49 -14.27 11.00
C ILE A 85 5.85 -14.94 10.88
N ASP A 86 5.93 -16.21 11.29
CA ASP A 86 7.16 -16.98 11.15
C ASP A 86 7.49 -17.28 9.68
N ARG A 87 8.75 -17.61 9.40
CA ARG A 87 9.17 -18.09 8.07
C ARG A 87 8.37 -19.34 7.68
N GLY A 88 8.17 -19.55 6.38
CA GLY A 88 7.40 -20.66 5.84
C GLY A 88 6.33 -20.20 4.88
N LYS A 89 5.28 -21.01 4.73
CA LYS A 89 4.14 -20.65 3.87
C LYS A 89 3.39 -19.48 4.50
N VAL A 90 3.20 -18.41 3.72
CA VAL A 90 2.43 -17.22 4.09
C VAL A 90 1.36 -17.01 3.03
N ASP A 91 0.10 -16.97 3.43
CA ASP A 91 -1.03 -16.67 2.56
C ASP A 91 -1.28 -15.15 2.54
N THR A 92 -1.88 -14.62 1.46
CA THR A 92 -2.24 -13.20 1.41
C THR A 92 -3.09 -12.77 2.61
N GLN A 93 -4.00 -13.64 3.08
CA GLN A 93 -4.85 -13.35 4.23
C GLN A 93 -4.06 -13.15 5.53
N ASP A 94 -2.86 -13.74 5.66
CA ASP A 94 -2.02 -13.54 6.84
C ASP A 94 -1.49 -12.11 6.90
N ILE A 95 -1.15 -11.52 5.75
CA ILE A 95 -0.75 -10.11 5.63
C ILE A 95 -1.96 -9.18 5.85
N VAL A 96 -3.10 -9.49 5.23
CA VAL A 96 -4.32 -8.66 5.28
C VAL A 96 -4.82 -8.45 6.72
N ARG A 97 -4.60 -9.42 7.62
CA ARG A 97 -4.95 -9.28 9.06
C ARG A 97 -4.27 -8.07 9.73
N TYR A 98 -3.09 -7.70 9.26
CA TYR A 98 -2.34 -6.54 9.76
C TYR A 98 -2.73 -5.23 9.05
N VAL A 99 -3.41 -5.28 7.90
CA VAL A 99 -3.83 -4.07 7.18
C VAL A 99 -4.95 -3.35 7.96
N ALA A 100 -4.78 -2.05 8.20
CA ALA A 100 -5.75 -1.22 8.91
C ALA A 100 -6.91 -0.78 8.01
N TYR A 101 -6.59 -0.40 6.77
CA TYR A 101 -7.54 0.15 5.79
C TYR A 101 -7.54 -0.70 4.52
N ALA A 102 -8.19 -1.85 4.59
CA ALA A 102 -8.17 -2.87 3.53
C ALA A 102 -8.83 -2.43 2.20
N ASP A 103 -9.65 -1.38 2.23
CA ASP A 103 -10.38 -0.88 1.08
C ASP A 103 -9.80 0.42 0.50
N ASP A 104 -8.76 1.00 1.10
CA ASP A 104 -8.14 2.24 0.58
C ASP A 104 -7.36 1.93 -0.71
N PRO A 105 -7.76 2.49 -1.87
CA PRO A 105 -7.13 2.15 -3.14
C PRO A 105 -5.73 2.76 -3.26
N LEU A 106 -4.88 2.09 -4.03
CA LEU A 106 -3.58 2.61 -4.41
C LEU A 106 -3.71 3.71 -5.46
N VAL A 107 -2.81 4.67 -5.38
CA VAL A 107 -2.69 5.83 -6.26
C VAL A 107 -1.26 5.91 -6.77
N LEU A 108 -1.12 6.17 -8.07
CA LEU A 108 0.15 6.53 -8.69
C LEU A 108 0.28 8.06 -8.69
N MET A 109 1.25 8.56 -7.95
CA MET A 109 1.63 9.98 -7.94
C MET A 109 2.86 10.23 -8.81
N LYS A 110 3.00 11.45 -9.32
CA LYS A 110 4.24 11.94 -9.95
C LYS A 110 4.83 13.02 -9.05
N LEU A 111 5.88 12.68 -8.32
CA LEU A 111 6.51 13.57 -7.34
C LEU A 111 7.91 13.98 -7.81
N SER A 112 8.28 15.23 -7.59
CA SER A 112 9.66 15.69 -7.73
C SER A 112 10.55 15.09 -6.63
N GLY A 113 11.86 15.01 -6.87
CA GLY A 113 12.81 14.60 -5.84
C GLY A 113 12.75 15.50 -4.60
N ARG A 114 12.51 16.81 -4.80
CA ARG A 114 12.27 17.74 -3.68
C ARG A 114 11.08 17.32 -2.81
N GLN A 115 9.95 16.99 -3.42
CA GLN A 115 8.76 16.51 -2.69
C GLN A 115 9.02 15.20 -1.98
N ILE A 116 9.76 14.27 -2.60
CA ILE A 116 10.16 13.00 -1.97
C ILE A 116 11.03 13.25 -0.73
N LYS A 117 12.03 14.13 -0.83
CA LYS A 117 12.87 14.49 0.33
C LYS A 117 12.04 15.13 1.45
N GLN A 118 11.15 16.06 1.12
CA GLN A 118 10.25 16.70 2.09
C GLN A 118 9.30 15.70 2.77
N ALA A 119 8.82 14.70 2.03
CA ALA A 119 8.01 13.62 2.58
C ALA A 119 8.80 12.77 3.58
N LEU A 120 10.05 12.46 3.29
CA LEU A 120 10.94 11.76 4.21
C LEU A 120 11.27 12.60 5.45
N GLU A 121 11.46 13.91 5.33
CA GLU A 121 11.60 14.83 6.48
C GLU A 121 10.35 14.81 7.37
N ARG A 122 9.16 14.85 6.74
CA ARG A 122 7.88 14.76 7.45
C ARG A 122 7.70 13.40 8.15
N SER A 123 8.18 12.33 7.53
CA SER A 123 8.16 10.96 8.07
C SER A 123 8.93 10.87 9.40
N VAL A 124 10.12 11.47 9.46
CA VAL A 124 11.01 11.41 10.65
C VAL A 124 10.84 12.59 11.61
N LEU A 125 9.81 13.43 11.39
CA LEU A 125 9.58 14.68 12.10
C LEU A 125 9.63 14.57 13.63
N ILE A 126 8.95 13.60 14.19
CA ILE A 126 8.81 13.44 15.65
C ILE A 126 9.67 12.32 16.22
N TYR A 127 10.58 11.74 15.43
CA TYR A 127 11.52 10.73 15.91
C TYR A 127 12.27 11.25 17.16
N PRO A 128 12.44 10.44 18.24
CA PRO A 128 12.18 9.00 18.34
C PRO A 128 10.75 8.60 18.77
N GLN A 129 9.81 9.56 18.84
CA GLN A 129 8.41 9.27 19.11
C GLN A 129 7.77 8.55 17.92
N LYS A 130 6.77 7.71 18.22
CA LYS A 130 6.04 6.96 17.18
C LYS A 130 5.26 7.93 16.30
N ASN A 131 5.50 7.90 14.99
CA ASN A 131 4.75 8.67 14.01
C ASN A 131 3.87 7.75 13.16
N LEU A 132 2.55 7.95 13.20
CA LEU A 132 1.62 7.24 12.30
C LEU A 132 1.84 7.60 10.82
N GLY A 133 2.42 8.77 10.55
CA GLY A 133 2.87 9.19 9.23
C GLY A 133 4.31 8.82 8.89
N PHE A 134 4.99 7.97 9.67
CA PHE A 134 6.29 7.42 9.27
C PHE A 134 6.11 6.59 8.00
N LEU A 135 7.01 6.72 7.04
CA LEU A 135 6.94 6.04 5.75
C LEU A 135 7.87 4.83 5.74
N GLN A 136 7.28 3.65 5.61
CA GLN A 136 7.95 2.48 5.06
C GLN A 136 8.09 2.69 3.54
N VAL A 137 9.16 2.15 2.95
CA VAL A 137 9.55 2.55 1.59
C VAL A 137 9.87 1.36 0.69
N SER A 138 9.63 1.53 -0.61
CA SER A 138 10.10 0.63 -1.67
C SER A 138 10.75 1.42 -2.79
N GLY A 139 11.82 0.88 -3.37
CA GLY A 139 12.62 1.56 -4.40
C GLY A 139 13.42 2.76 -3.86
N ILE A 140 13.33 3.06 -2.56
CA ILE A 140 14.03 4.15 -1.89
C ILE A 140 14.97 3.55 -0.83
N LYS A 141 16.16 4.12 -0.71
CA LYS A 141 17.01 3.97 0.47
C LYS A 141 17.32 5.36 1.01
N PHE A 142 17.14 5.60 2.30
CA PHE A 142 17.46 6.89 2.90
C PHE A 142 18.09 6.76 4.28
N THR A 143 18.89 7.77 4.61
CA THR A 143 19.54 7.91 5.91
C THR A 143 19.10 9.24 6.52
N PHE A 144 18.78 9.23 7.81
CA PHE A 144 18.47 10.45 8.55
C PHE A 144 19.26 10.56 9.86
N ASP A 145 19.55 11.79 10.27
CA ASP A 145 20.25 12.14 11.50
C ASP A 145 19.28 12.88 12.43
N PRO A 146 18.87 12.27 13.57
CA PRO A 146 17.90 12.87 14.47
C PRO A 146 18.47 14.04 15.29
N THR A 147 19.80 14.21 15.32
CA THR A 147 20.46 15.33 16.02
C THR A 147 20.39 16.63 15.22
N LYS A 148 20.14 16.55 13.91
CA LYS A 148 19.94 17.73 13.06
C LYS A 148 18.60 18.41 13.32
N GLN A 149 18.58 19.70 12.99
CA GLN A 149 17.37 20.51 13.01
C GLN A 149 16.27 19.86 12.16
N GLN A 150 15.03 20.04 12.58
CA GLN A 150 13.85 19.63 11.84
C GLN A 150 13.93 20.13 10.39
N GLU A 151 13.43 19.32 9.44
CA GLU A 151 13.47 19.59 8.00
C GLU A 151 14.87 19.52 7.36
N ASN A 152 15.90 19.18 8.16
CA ASN A 152 17.26 18.92 7.71
C ASN A 152 17.81 17.59 8.26
N ARG A 153 16.92 16.66 8.64
CA ARG A 153 17.31 15.37 9.21
C ARG A 153 17.69 14.35 8.14
N VAL A 154 17.08 14.39 6.97
CA VAL A 154 17.34 13.45 5.88
C VAL A 154 18.63 13.84 5.15
N VAL A 155 19.69 13.06 5.40
CA VAL A 155 21.05 13.35 4.92
C VAL A 155 21.39 12.66 3.61
N SER A 156 20.76 11.52 3.31
CA SER A 156 20.95 10.83 2.03
C SER A 156 19.64 10.20 1.57
N VAL A 157 19.39 10.26 0.26
CA VAL A 157 18.28 9.54 -0.38
C VAL A 157 18.76 9.00 -1.71
N LYS A 158 18.40 7.76 -2.01
CA LYS A 158 18.58 7.10 -3.29
C LYS A 158 17.24 6.55 -3.78
N ILE A 159 17.03 6.58 -5.10
CA ILE A 159 15.97 5.83 -5.78
C ILE A 159 16.63 4.82 -6.71
N GLY A 160 16.33 3.53 -6.49
CA GLY A 160 17.18 2.44 -6.96
C GLY A 160 18.62 2.64 -6.46
N ASP A 161 19.58 2.59 -7.38
CA ASP A 161 21.01 2.79 -7.05
C ASP A 161 21.50 4.24 -7.23
N LYS A 162 20.62 5.16 -7.64
CA LYS A 162 20.99 6.53 -7.99
C LYS A 162 20.65 7.50 -6.84
N PRO A 163 21.54 8.46 -6.51
CA PRO A 163 21.19 9.57 -5.63
C PRO A 163 19.94 10.31 -6.13
N LEU A 164 19.11 10.75 -5.21
CA LEU A 164 17.92 11.53 -5.52
C LEU A 164 18.30 12.85 -6.19
N SER A 165 17.62 13.18 -7.29
CA SER A 165 17.74 14.49 -7.94
C SER A 165 16.49 15.33 -7.64
N ASP A 166 16.67 16.50 -7.05
CA ASP A 166 15.56 17.38 -6.63
C ASP A 166 14.60 17.74 -7.77
N SER A 167 15.13 17.95 -8.98
CA SER A 167 14.36 18.37 -10.16
C SER A 167 13.77 17.22 -10.97
N GLN A 168 14.25 15.98 -10.75
CA GLN A 168 13.72 14.82 -11.44
C GLN A 168 12.35 14.45 -10.86
N PHE A 169 11.43 14.02 -11.73
CA PHE A 169 10.15 13.45 -11.32
C PHE A 169 10.22 11.93 -11.30
N TYR A 170 9.56 11.34 -10.32
CA TYR A 170 9.46 9.90 -10.09
C TYR A 170 7.99 9.51 -9.96
N SER A 171 7.66 8.32 -10.42
CA SER A 171 6.38 7.68 -10.16
C SER A 171 6.40 7.01 -8.79
N VAL A 172 5.43 7.35 -7.93
CA VAL A 172 5.40 6.90 -6.54
C VAL A 172 4.03 6.29 -6.22
N ALA A 173 4.03 5.04 -5.78
CA ALA A 173 2.85 4.35 -5.30
C ALA A 173 2.53 4.75 -3.85
N VAL A 174 1.29 5.13 -3.58
CA VAL A 174 0.79 5.48 -2.24
C VAL A 174 -0.65 5.00 -2.07
N THR A 175 -1.21 5.06 -0.87
CA THR A 175 -2.67 4.92 -0.66
C THR A 175 -3.39 6.22 -1.01
N SER A 176 -4.69 6.14 -1.33
CA SER A 176 -5.49 7.31 -1.71
C SER A 176 -5.60 8.30 -0.56
N SER A 177 -5.73 7.84 0.68
CA SER A 177 -5.73 8.73 1.85
C SER A 177 -4.44 9.56 1.95
N LEU A 178 -3.28 8.91 1.76
CA LEU A 178 -1.98 9.59 1.78
C LEU A 178 -1.82 10.55 0.60
N ALA A 179 -2.25 10.16 -0.61
CA ALA A 179 -2.26 11.02 -1.80
C ALA A 179 -3.13 12.27 -1.63
N ASN A 180 -4.26 12.14 -0.92
CA ASN A 180 -5.14 13.27 -0.57
C ASN A 180 -4.61 14.10 0.61
N GLY A 181 -3.42 13.77 1.11
CA GLY A 181 -2.65 14.59 2.03
C GLY A 181 -2.79 14.23 3.50
N ALA A 182 -3.43 13.10 3.85
CA ALA A 182 -3.56 12.64 5.24
C ALA A 182 -2.22 12.68 6.00
N LEU A 183 -2.27 12.71 7.34
CA LEU A 183 -1.08 12.67 8.20
C LEU A 183 -0.11 13.87 8.02
N GLY A 184 -0.55 14.98 7.42
CA GLY A 184 0.24 16.19 7.24
C GLY A 184 0.94 16.31 5.89
N TYR A 185 0.75 15.33 5.00
CA TYR A 185 1.37 15.33 3.68
C TYR A 185 0.73 16.33 2.71
N TRP A 186 -0.44 16.89 3.04
CA TRP A 186 -1.06 18.02 2.33
C TRP A 186 -0.16 19.28 2.24
N LYS A 187 0.90 19.37 3.07
CA LYS A 187 1.90 20.46 3.00
C LYS A 187 2.95 20.25 1.89
N ILE A 188 3.04 19.05 1.32
CA ILE A 188 4.11 18.64 0.41
C ILE A 188 3.59 18.44 -1.01
N TRP A 189 2.39 17.91 -1.15
CA TRP A 189 1.76 17.63 -2.45
C TRP A 189 0.27 17.92 -2.42
N SER A 190 -0.34 17.84 -3.60
CA SER A 190 -1.74 18.14 -3.86
C SER A 190 -2.37 17.11 -4.80
N LYS A 191 -3.67 17.28 -5.07
CA LYS A 191 -4.39 16.46 -6.06
C LYS A 191 -3.81 16.57 -7.48
N ASN A 192 -3.09 17.64 -7.80
CA ASN A 192 -2.47 17.82 -9.12
C ASN A 192 -1.29 16.87 -9.36
N ASP A 193 -0.71 16.32 -8.28
CA ASP A 193 0.39 15.36 -8.33
C ASP A 193 -0.11 13.92 -8.58
N ILE A 194 -1.43 13.67 -8.48
CA ILE A 194 -2.05 12.38 -8.77
C ILE A 194 -2.10 12.14 -10.28
N LYS A 195 -1.52 11.02 -10.73
CA LYS A 195 -1.59 10.59 -12.14
C LYS A 195 -2.67 9.57 -12.40
N GLN A 196 -2.88 8.66 -11.46
CA GLN A 196 -3.87 7.61 -11.60
C GLN A 196 -4.36 7.18 -10.23
N VAL A 197 -5.67 7.13 -10.05
CA VAL A 197 -6.30 6.39 -8.95
C VAL A 197 -6.60 4.99 -9.46
N THR A 198 -6.09 3.97 -8.79
CA THR A 198 -6.37 2.58 -9.16
C THR A 198 -7.62 2.09 -8.41
N GLN A 199 -8.14 0.93 -8.82
CA GLN A 199 -9.17 0.21 -8.07
C GLN A 199 -8.57 -0.92 -7.21
N LYS A 200 -7.25 -0.90 -6.99
CA LYS A 200 -6.53 -1.96 -6.28
C LYS A 200 -6.14 -1.46 -4.89
N PRO A 201 -6.67 -2.02 -3.80
CA PRO A 201 -6.18 -1.72 -2.46
C PRO A 201 -4.97 -2.61 -2.09
N ILE A 202 -4.36 -2.36 -0.92
CA ILE A 202 -3.21 -3.13 -0.41
C ILE A 202 -3.44 -4.66 -0.47
N PRO A 203 -4.58 -5.23 -0.02
CA PRO A 203 -4.82 -6.66 -0.13
C PRO A 203 -4.68 -7.22 -1.55
N ARG A 204 -5.20 -6.52 -2.56
CA ARG A 204 -5.05 -6.92 -3.98
C ARG A 204 -3.60 -6.81 -4.43
N ALA A 205 -2.90 -5.76 -4.00
CA ALA A 205 -1.48 -5.59 -4.33
C ALA A 205 -0.62 -6.73 -3.77
N VAL A 206 -0.89 -7.18 -2.54
CA VAL A 206 -0.21 -8.32 -1.92
C VAL A 206 -0.54 -9.63 -2.65
N ASP A 207 -1.79 -9.86 -3.03
CA ASP A 207 -2.20 -11.04 -3.82
C ASP A 207 -1.49 -11.09 -5.19
N ASP A 208 -1.47 -9.96 -5.91
CA ASP A 208 -0.73 -9.80 -7.18
C ASP A 208 0.77 -10.08 -6.97
N PHE A 209 1.34 -9.54 -5.89
CA PHE A 209 2.76 -9.71 -5.56
C PHE A 209 3.08 -11.18 -5.28
N PHE A 210 2.30 -11.87 -4.43
CA PHE A 210 2.50 -13.28 -4.12
C PHE A 210 2.29 -14.18 -5.35
N SER A 211 1.28 -13.90 -6.17
CA SER A 211 1.02 -14.67 -7.40
C SER A 211 2.16 -14.63 -8.41
N SER A 212 3.00 -13.58 -8.35
CA SER A 212 4.13 -13.40 -9.27
C SER A 212 5.44 -14.07 -8.83
N ARG A 213 5.49 -14.73 -7.66
CA ARG A 213 6.74 -15.28 -7.09
C ARG A 213 6.53 -16.50 -6.20
N SER A 214 7.50 -17.39 -6.17
CA SER A 214 7.48 -18.55 -5.28
C SER A 214 8.00 -18.26 -3.87
N THR A 215 8.91 -17.29 -3.73
CA THR A 215 9.61 -16.99 -2.48
C THR A 215 9.76 -15.49 -2.23
N ILE A 216 9.86 -15.10 -0.96
CA ILE A 216 10.24 -13.75 -0.51
C ILE A 216 11.25 -13.84 0.64
N ASP A 217 12.07 -12.80 0.81
CA ASP A 217 13.02 -12.67 1.90
C ASP A 217 13.15 -11.19 2.31
N TYR A 218 12.85 -10.91 3.57
CA TYR A 218 12.96 -9.58 4.20
C TYR A 218 13.81 -9.67 5.48
N SER A 219 14.84 -10.53 5.46
CA SER A 219 15.81 -10.67 6.56
C SER A 219 16.75 -9.47 6.71
N VAL A 220 17.04 -8.76 5.61
CA VAL A 220 17.93 -7.60 5.59
C VAL A 220 17.13 -6.31 5.49
N LEU A 221 17.15 -5.52 6.56
CA LEU A 221 16.57 -4.18 6.61
C LEU A 221 17.69 -3.15 6.41
N SER A 222 17.64 -2.41 5.31
CA SER A 222 18.69 -1.46 4.91
C SER A 222 18.18 -0.28 4.06
N ARG A 223 16.86 -0.09 4.02
CA ARG A 223 16.21 1.00 3.30
C ARG A 223 16.09 2.26 4.14
N ILE A 224 16.03 2.13 5.46
CA ILE A 224 15.94 3.26 6.39
C ILE A 224 17.03 3.14 7.44
N SER A 225 17.95 4.10 7.48
CA SER A 225 19.07 4.08 8.43
C SER A 225 19.14 5.36 9.24
N VAL A 226 19.55 5.23 10.50
CA VAL A 226 19.88 6.36 11.38
C VAL A 226 21.37 6.62 11.27
N ALA A 227 21.78 7.84 10.96
CA ALA A 227 23.18 8.24 10.99
C ALA A 227 23.70 8.23 12.45
N ASN A 228 24.92 7.73 12.63
CA ASN A 228 25.63 7.76 13.90
C ASN A 228 26.31 9.12 14.12
#